data_AF-A0A0L1IW82-F1
#
_entry.id   AF-A0A0L1IW82-F1
#
_cell.length_a   1.000
_cell.length_b   1.000
_cell.length_c   1.000
_cell.angle_alpha   90.00
_cell.angle_beta   90.00
_cell.angle_gamma   90.00
#
_symmetry.space_group_name_H-M   'P 1'
#
loop_
_entity.id
_entity.type
_entity.pdbx_description
1 polymer ?
#
loop_
_entity_poly.entity_id
_entity_poly.type
_entity_poly.pdbx_seq_one_letter_code
_entity_poly.pdbx_strand_id
1 'polypeptide(L)'
;MKLSLNLLLLPMALGAAIGVRDDSRRGNYTVQGLGERKQAIVSAGGNTMDLAIAMLENDKMDPSTYPYGDGKTGDATNFGIFKQNWMMLRTSASEFLGQKVEDVKNGEVLNTNLEKDIKARHDGEKKYGFDVWYAGHRNGASGLENPNTQDINNYKSAVKWIKSQIESDKKYQSDDTRFWVDVVAI
;
A
#
# COMPACT_ATOMS: atom_id res chain seq x y z
N MET A 1 62.33 13.23 -37.30
CA MET A 1 60.96 12.94 -37.79
C MET A 1 60.11 12.60 -36.56
N LYS A 2 59.06 13.37 -36.30
CA LYS A 2 58.18 13.26 -35.13
C LYS A 2 57.34 11.97 -35.19
N LEU A 3 57.22 11.26 -34.08
CA LEU A 3 56.03 10.44 -33.77
C LEU A 3 55.69 10.59 -32.29
N SER A 4 54.82 11.54 -32.01
CA SER A 4 54.10 11.67 -30.75
C SER A 4 52.99 10.61 -30.71
N LEU A 5 53.10 9.70 -29.74
CA LEU A 5 52.12 8.66 -29.46
C LEU A 5 50.97 9.27 -28.65
N ASN A 6 49.86 9.64 -29.32
CA ASN A 6 48.62 10.03 -28.65
C ASN A 6 47.94 8.76 -28.10
N LEU A 7 48.07 8.55 -26.79
CA LEU A 7 47.32 7.54 -26.07
C LEU A 7 45.89 8.07 -25.85
N LEU A 8 44.95 7.67 -26.72
CA LEU A 8 43.52 7.89 -26.50
C LEU A 8 43.07 7.03 -25.31
N LEU A 9 42.81 7.66 -24.16
CA LEU A 9 41.99 7.05 -23.12
C LEU A 9 40.53 7.06 -23.59
N LEU A 10 40.00 5.90 -23.95
CA LEU A 10 38.56 5.67 -24.05
C LEU A 10 37.98 5.56 -22.63
N PRO A 11 36.94 6.34 -22.27
CA PRO A 11 36.22 6.08 -21.03
C PRO A 11 35.44 4.78 -21.21
N MET A 12 35.77 3.75 -20.42
CA MET A 12 34.88 2.62 -20.21
C MET A 12 33.59 3.14 -19.60
N ALA A 13 32.54 3.20 -20.40
CA ALA A 13 31.19 3.39 -19.90
C ALA A 13 30.88 2.19 -18.99
N LEU A 14 30.85 2.43 -17.69
CA LEU A 14 30.35 1.49 -16.69
C LEU A 14 28.86 1.33 -16.99
N GLY A 15 28.52 0.34 -17.82
CA GLY A 15 27.14 -0.09 -17.99
C GLY A 15 26.64 -0.51 -16.62
N ALA A 16 25.78 0.32 -16.01
CA ALA A 16 25.03 -0.07 -14.85
C ALA A 16 24.27 -1.34 -15.26
N ALA A 17 24.66 -2.48 -14.70
CA ALA A 17 23.89 -3.70 -14.81
C ALA A 17 22.49 -3.35 -14.30
N ILE A 18 21.54 -3.22 -15.22
CA ILE A 18 20.13 -3.14 -14.90
C ILE A 18 19.85 -4.48 -14.23
N GLY A 19 19.84 -4.49 -12.90
CA GLY A 19 19.52 -5.69 -12.13
C GLY A 19 18.25 -6.29 -12.72
N VAL A 20 18.33 -7.55 -13.12
CA VAL A 20 17.18 -8.32 -13.59
C VAL A 20 16.06 -8.04 -12.61
N ARG A 21 14.98 -7.41 -13.07
CA ARG A 21 13.80 -7.21 -12.24
C ARG A 21 13.39 -8.59 -11.78
N ASP A 22 13.37 -8.80 -10.46
CA ASP A 22 12.95 -10.05 -9.88
C ASP A 22 11.44 -10.20 -10.12
N ASP A 23 11.09 -10.67 -11.31
CA ASP A 23 9.73 -10.93 -11.77
C ASP A 23 9.10 -12.11 -11.01
N SER A 24 9.87 -12.85 -10.20
CA SER A 24 9.34 -13.95 -9.37
C SER A 24 8.58 -13.48 -8.13
N ARG A 25 8.79 -12.22 -7.70
CA ARG A 25 8.19 -11.65 -6.48
C ARG A 25 7.03 -10.71 -6.74
N ARG A 26 6.49 -10.73 -7.95
CA ARG A 26 5.30 -9.95 -8.34
C ARG A 26 4.59 -10.66 -9.47
N GLY A 27 3.32 -10.36 -9.68
CA GLY A 27 2.58 -10.96 -10.79
C GLY A 27 1.13 -10.58 -10.80
N ASN A 28 0.34 -11.39 -11.49
CA ASN A 28 -1.11 -11.28 -11.48
C ASN A 28 -1.78 -12.65 -11.58
N TYR A 29 -3.03 -12.71 -11.12
CA TYR A 29 -3.93 -13.85 -11.31
C TYR A 29 -5.39 -13.38 -11.18
N THR A 30 -6.33 -14.23 -11.59
CA THR A 30 -7.76 -13.91 -11.53
C THR A 30 -8.32 -14.23 -10.15
N VAL A 31 -9.06 -13.28 -9.57
CA VAL A 31 -9.87 -13.46 -8.35
C VAL A 31 -11.32 -13.19 -8.72
N GLN A 32 -12.13 -14.26 -8.75
CA GLN A 32 -13.53 -14.17 -9.15
C GLN A 32 -14.30 -13.14 -8.32
N GLY A 33 -14.98 -12.19 -8.98
CA GLY A 33 -15.77 -11.13 -8.36
C GLY A 33 -14.96 -9.91 -7.89
N LEU A 34 -13.64 -9.91 -8.07
CA LEU A 34 -12.80 -8.76 -7.70
C LEU A 34 -13.13 -7.51 -8.53
N GLY A 35 -13.57 -7.67 -9.77
CA GLY A 35 -14.01 -6.57 -10.63
C GLY A 35 -15.17 -5.78 -10.04
N GLU A 36 -16.21 -6.49 -9.61
CA GLU A 36 -17.35 -5.89 -8.90
C GLU A 36 -16.90 -5.21 -7.60
N ARG A 37 -15.98 -5.85 -6.86
CA ARG A 37 -15.43 -5.26 -5.63
C ARG A 37 -14.64 -3.98 -5.88
N LYS A 38 -13.83 -3.92 -6.93
CA LYS A 38 -13.12 -2.69 -7.35
C LYS A 38 -14.12 -1.57 -7.65
N GLN A 39 -15.21 -1.89 -8.36
CA GLN A 39 -16.26 -0.91 -8.66
C GLN A 39 -17.01 -0.44 -7.41
N ALA A 40 -17.25 -1.32 -6.43
CA ALA A 40 -17.81 -0.92 -5.15
C ALA A 40 -16.89 0.06 -4.39
N ILE A 41 -15.57 -0.19 -4.39
CA ILE A 41 -14.59 0.70 -3.76
C ILE A 41 -14.57 2.07 -4.44
N VAL A 42 -14.52 2.12 -5.78
CA VAL A 42 -14.56 3.38 -6.53
C VAL A 42 -15.88 4.12 -6.29
N SER A 43 -17.01 3.42 -6.27
CA SER A 43 -18.33 4.03 -6.01
C SER A 43 -18.45 4.61 -4.59
N ALA A 44 -17.75 4.03 -3.61
CA ALA A 44 -17.68 4.51 -2.25
C ALA A 44 -16.65 5.65 -2.05
N GLY A 45 -16.11 6.22 -3.13
CA GLY A 45 -15.18 7.36 -3.11
C GLY A 45 -13.70 6.99 -3.24
N GLY A 46 -13.39 5.72 -3.50
CA GLY A 46 -12.03 5.25 -3.70
C GLY A 46 -11.44 5.65 -5.07
N ASN A 47 -10.12 5.63 -5.17
CA ASN A 47 -9.35 5.86 -6.39
C ASN A 47 -8.37 4.70 -6.66
N THR A 48 -7.56 4.81 -7.72
CA THR A 48 -6.60 3.76 -8.10
C THR A 48 -5.52 3.50 -7.05
N MET A 49 -5.17 4.49 -6.23
CA MET A 49 -4.27 4.28 -5.08
C MET A 49 -4.96 3.45 -3.99
N ASP A 50 -6.23 3.74 -3.68
CA ASP A 50 -7.01 2.94 -2.73
C ASP A 50 -7.10 1.47 -3.19
N LEU A 51 -7.43 1.25 -4.47
CA LEU A 51 -7.43 -0.09 -5.05
C LEU A 51 -6.07 -0.77 -4.88
N ALA A 52 -4.97 -0.07 -5.14
CA ALA A 52 -3.63 -0.65 -5.04
C ALA A 52 -3.23 -1.02 -3.61
N ILE A 53 -3.58 -0.18 -2.62
CA ILE A 53 -3.34 -0.47 -1.19
C ILE A 53 -4.16 -1.71 -0.79
N ALA A 54 -5.47 -1.67 -1.01
CA ALA A 54 -6.35 -2.78 -0.64
C ALA A 54 -5.96 -4.10 -1.33
N MET A 55 -5.52 -4.02 -2.60
CA MET A 55 -5.06 -5.17 -3.37
C MET A 55 -3.80 -5.81 -2.78
N LEU A 56 -2.89 -5.00 -2.24
CA LEU A 56 -1.69 -5.51 -1.57
C LEU A 56 -2.05 -6.19 -0.23
N GLU A 57 -2.98 -5.60 0.52
CA GLU A 57 -3.36 -6.06 1.87
C GLU A 57 -4.18 -7.34 1.88
N ASN A 58 -5.01 -7.54 0.85
CA ASN A 58 -5.93 -8.68 0.80
C ASN A 58 -6.33 -9.08 -0.62
N ASP A 59 -6.34 -10.38 -0.89
CA ASP A 59 -6.67 -10.94 -2.21
C ASP A 59 -8.05 -10.54 -2.74
N LYS A 60 -9.04 -10.41 -1.84
CA LYS A 60 -10.42 -10.09 -2.18
C LYS A 60 -10.81 -8.65 -1.83
N MET A 61 -9.90 -7.85 -1.26
CA MET A 61 -10.20 -6.53 -0.70
C MET A 61 -11.43 -6.58 0.24
N ASP A 62 -11.50 -7.61 1.07
CA ASP A 62 -12.67 -7.92 1.93
C ASP A 62 -12.21 -8.22 3.36
N PRO A 63 -12.67 -7.44 4.37
CA PRO A 63 -12.22 -7.61 5.74
C PRO A 63 -12.71 -8.90 6.40
N SER A 64 -13.73 -9.57 5.84
CA SER A 64 -14.22 -10.86 6.36
C SER A 64 -13.27 -12.02 6.11
N THR A 65 -12.19 -11.80 5.34
CA THR A 65 -11.28 -12.85 4.88
C THR A 65 -9.98 -12.95 5.66
N TYR A 66 -9.76 -12.04 6.63
CA TYR A 66 -8.63 -12.09 7.56
C TYR A 66 -9.13 -12.18 9.02
N PRO A 67 -8.33 -12.72 9.97
CA PRO A 67 -8.74 -12.82 11.36
C PRO A 67 -9.09 -11.47 11.95
N TYR A 68 -10.00 -11.42 12.93
CA TYR A 68 -10.33 -10.15 13.60
C TYR A 68 -9.06 -9.40 14.04
N GLY A 69 -8.98 -8.11 13.69
CA GLY A 69 -7.83 -7.27 14.04
C GLY A 69 -6.52 -7.67 13.38
N ASP A 70 -6.53 -8.56 12.38
CA ASP A 70 -5.35 -9.25 11.83
C ASP A 70 -4.54 -9.99 12.92
N GLY A 71 -5.23 -10.46 13.98
CA GLY A 71 -4.60 -11.10 15.13
C GLY A 71 -3.88 -10.13 16.09
N LYS A 72 -3.99 -8.82 15.88
CA LYS A 72 -3.33 -7.76 16.66
C LYS A 72 -4.29 -7.08 17.63
N THR A 73 -3.73 -6.50 18.70
CA THR A 73 -4.50 -5.83 19.78
C THR A 73 -4.08 -4.38 19.99
N GLY A 74 -4.96 -3.60 20.63
CA GLY A 74 -4.71 -2.18 20.95
C GLY A 74 -4.43 -1.35 19.70
N ASP A 75 -3.39 -0.53 19.76
CA ASP A 75 -3.00 0.37 18.67
C ASP A 75 -2.58 -0.34 17.37
N ALA A 76 -2.22 -1.63 17.47
CA ALA A 76 -1.84 -2.44 16.33
C ALA A 76 -3.03 -3.15 15.65
N THR A 77 -4.23 -3.15 16.26
CA THR A 77 -5.42 -3.81 15.69
C THR A 77 -5.77 -3.24 14.32
N ASN A 78 -6.01 -4.11 13.33
CA ASN A 78 -6.26 -3.72 11.94
C ASN A 78 -7.74 -3.84 11.53
N PHE A 79 -8.24 -2.81 10.85
CA PHE A 79 -9.63 -2.73 10.37
C PHE A 79 -9.71 -2.35 8.88
N GLY A 80 -10.81 -2.73 8.25
CA GLY A 80 -11.14 -2.36 6.88
C GLY A 80 -10.29 -3.06 5.81
N ILE A 81 -10.55 -2.73 4.54
CA ILE A 81 -9.91 -3.35 3.38
C ILE A 81 -8.42 -3.00 3.27
N PHE A 82 -8.01 -1.90 3.91
CA PHE A 82 -6.63 -1.45 3.92
C PHE A 82 -5.85 -1.98 5.13
N LYS A 83 -6.48 -2.74 6.05
CA LYS A 83 -5.88 -3.15 7.33
C LYS A 83 -5.30 -1.96 8.13
N GLN A 84 -6.04 -0.85 8.20
CA GLN A 84 -5.59 0.36 8.91
C GLN A 84 -5.43 0.06 10.40
N ASN A 85 -4.27 0.38 10.98
CA ASN A 85 -4.04 0.18 12.41
C ASN A 85 -4.76 1.25 13.26
N TRP A 86 -5.21 0.86 14.45
CA TRP A 86 -5.99 1.72 15.34
C TRP A 86 -5.25 3.01 15.74
N MET A 87 -3.92 2.97 15.89
CA MET A 87 -3.14 4.17 16.16
C MET A 87 -3.31 5.21 15.05
N MET A 88 -3.15 4.82 13.79
CA MET A 88 -3.35 5.73 12.66
C MET A 88 -4.79 6.24 12.66
N LEU A 89 -5.78 5.36 12.80
CA LEU A 89 -7.20 5.74 12.81
C LEU A 89 -7.51 6.79 13.89
N ARG A 90 -7.22 6.51 15.17
CA ARG A 90 -7.56 7.41 16.28
C ARG A 90 -6.73 8.70 16.31
N THR A 91 -5.62 8.73 15.59
CA THR A 91 -4.77 9.93 15.50
C THR A 91 -5.03 10.75 14.25
N SER A 92 -5.70 10.24 13.21
CA SER A 92 -5.91 11.00 11.97
C SER A 92 -7.31 11.00 11.38
N ALA A 93 -8.08 9.94 11.54
CA ALA A 93 -9.41 9.87 10.94
C ALA A 93 -10.41 10.71 11.74
N SER A 94 -11.21 11.54 11.07
CA SER A 94 -12.11 12.48 11.76
C SER A 94 -13.14 11.78 12.65
N GLU A 95 -13.51 10.54 12.31
CA GLU A 95 -14.45 9.71 13.07
C GLU A 95 -13.87 9.23 14.41
N PHE A 96 -12.55 9.04 14.48
CA PHE A 96 -11.87 8.44 15.65
C PHE A 96 -10.91 9.42 16.33
N LEU A 97 -10.79 10.65 15.82
CA LEU A 97 -9.76 11.59 16.24
C LEU A 97 -9.85 11.88 17.75
N GLY A 98 -8.78 11.55 18.48
CA GLY A 98 -8.65 11.78 19.92
C GLY A 98 -9.21 10.65 20.79
N GLN A 99 -9.71 9.57 20.19
CA GLN A 99 -10.06 8.36 20.94
C GLN A 99 -8.83 7.69 21.54
N LYS A 100 -9.07 6.88 22.58
CA LYS A 100 -8.02 6.18 23.33
C LYS A 100 -7.73 4.81 22.74
N VAL A 101 -6.67 4.16 23.24
CA VAL A 101 -6.32 2.79 22.82
C VAL A 101 -7.41 1.80 23.21
N GLU A 102 -8.05 2.01 24.36
CA GLU A 102 -9.13 1.16 24.89
C GLU A 102 -10.41 1.23 24.04
N ASP A 103 -10.57 2.30 23.26
CA ASP A 103 -11.70 2.51 22.36
C ASP A 103 -11.55 1.76 21.02
N VAL A 104 -10.55 0.88 20.88
CA VAL A 104 -10.21 0.12 19.65
C VAL A 104 -11.40 -0.54 18.98
N LYS A 105 -12.39 -0.99 19.77
CA LYS A 105 -13.60 -1.61 19.26
C LYS A 105 -14.40 -0.69 18.33
N ASN A 106 -14.30 0.63 18.47
CA ASN A 106 -14.99 1.58 17.61
C ASN A 106 -14.51 1.49 16.15
N GLY A 107 -13.29 1.00 15.89
CA GLY A 107 -12.78 0.75 14.54
C GLY A 107 -13.50 -0.38 13.80
N GLU A 108 -14.24 -1.25 14.49
CA GLU A 108 -14.99 -2.37 13.87
C GLU A 108 -15.97 -1.91 12.78
N VAL A 109 -16.47 -0.67 12.88
CA VAL A 109 -17.39 -0.09 11.88
C VAL A 109 -16.79 -0.08 10.47
N LEU A 110 -15.47 -0.02 10.33
CA LEU A 110 -14.79 0.00 9.04
C LEU A 110 -14.83 -1.37 8.34
N ASN A 111 -15.06 -2.45 9.09
CA ASN A 111 -15.19 -3.78 8.50
C ASN A 111 -16.52 -3.97 7.75
N THR A 112 -17.52 -3.12 8.01
CA THR A 112 -18.86 -3.22 7.41
C THR A 112 -19.29 -1.96 6.67
N ASN A 113 -18.61 -0.83 6.85
CA ASN A 113 -18.90 0.43 6.18
C ASN A 113 -17.72 0.88 5.31
N LEU A 114 -17.82 0.61 4.01
CA LEU A 114 -16.78 0.88 3.03
C LEU A 114 -16.50 2.38 2.82
N GLU A 115 -17.54 3.22 2.82
CA GLU A 115 -17.37 4.67 2.68
C GLU A 115 -16.59 5.26 3.86
N LYS A 116 -16.89 4.81 5.08
CA LYS A 116 -16.15 5.22 6.28
C LYS A 116 -14.69 4.74 6.24
N ASP A 117 -14.45 3.53 5.78
CA ASP A 117 -13.09 2.98 5.65
C ASP A 117 -12.23 3.80 4.69
N ILE A 118 -12.75 4.07 3.48
CA ILE A 118 -12.10 4.91 2.48
C ILE A 118 -11.86 6.31 3.03
N LYS A 119 -12.88 6.92 3.64
CA LYS A 119 -12.75 8.26 4.23
C LYS A 119 -11.68 8.29 5.32
N ALA A 120 -11.64 7.30 6.22
CA ALA A 120 -10.64 7.24 7.29
C ALA A 120 -9.21 7.17 6.73
N ARG A 121 -9.01 6.41 5.65
CA ARG A 121 -7.72 6.34 4.96
C ARG A 121 -7.32 7.68 4.33
N HIS A 122 -8.28 8.35 3.68
CA HIS A 122 -8.10 9.68 3.07
C HIS A 122 -7.80 10.75 4.12
N ASP A 123 -8.48 10.73 5.27
CA ASP A 123 -8.20 11.61 6.41
C ASP A 123 -6.77 11.39 6.94
N GLY A 124 -6.33 10.13 7.01
CA GLY A 124 -4.96 9.76 7.37
C GLY A 124 -3.91 10.36 6.47
N GLU A 125 -4.06 10.18 5.16
CA GLU A 125 -3.15 10.78 4.18
C GLU A 125 -3.20 12.30 4.22
N LYS A 126 -4.38 12.92 4.41
CA LYS A 126 -4.50 14.37 4.54
C LYS A 126 -3.75 14.91 5.78
N LYS A 127 -3.77 14.19 6.89
CA LYS A 127 -3.09 14.62 8.13
C LYS A 127 -1.57 14.47 8.03
N TYR A 128 -1.09 13.31 7.59
CA TYR A 128 0.34 12.99 7.64
C TYR A 128 1.08 13.32 6.34
N GLY A 129 0.37 13.45 5.23
CA GLY A 129 0.95 13.37 3.89
C GLY A 129 1.24 11.93 3.49
N PHE A 130 1.33 11.69 2.18
CA PHE A 130 1.44 10.35 1.61
C PHE A 130 2.60 9.52 2.20
N ASP A 131 3.83 10.04 2.19
CA ASP A 131 5.00 9.27 2.62
C ASP A 131 4.97 8.91 4.11
N VAL A 132 4.55 9.84 4.98
CA VAL A 132 4.46 9.62 6.43
C VAL A 132 3.27 8.74 6.78
N TRP A 133 2.14 8.87 6.07
CA TRP A 133 1.00 7.98 6.26
C TRP A 133 1.37 6.53 5.96
N TYR A 134 2.09 6.26 4.86
CA TYR A 134 2.56 4.91 4.54
C TYR A 134 3.47 4.33 5.62
N ALA A 135 4.34 5.15 6.20
CA ALA A 135 5.21 4.73 7.27
C ALA A 135 4.42 4.33 8.53
N GLY A 136 3.47 5.17 8.95
CA GLY A 136 2.60 4.88 10.09
C GLY A 136 1.61 3.75 9.84
N HIS A 137 1.11 3.62 8.61
CA HIS A 137 0.28 2.49 8.17
C HIS A 137 1.05 1.18 8.30
N ARG A 138 2.27 1.17 7.75
CA ARG A 138 3.13 -0.02 7.75
C ARG A 138 3.59 -0.40 9.15
N ASN A 139 4.15 0.52 9.93
CA ASN A 139 4.87 0.20 11.16
C ASN A 139 4.47 1.05 12.39
N GLY A 140 3.22 1.53 12.40
CA GLY A 140 2.65 2.25 13.54
C GLY A 140 3.49 3.44 13.98
N ALA A 141 3.56 3.67 15.29
CA ALA A 141 4.26 4.82 15.87
C ALA A 141 5.76 4.84 15.48
N SER A 142 6.40 3.66 15.47
CA SER A 142 7.82 3.56 15.08
C SER A 142 8.06 3.88 13.60
N GLY A 143 7.07 3.64 12.74
CA GLY A 143 7.10 4.09 11.35
C GLY A 143 7.00 5.61 11.24
N LEU A 144 6.15 6.25 12.04
CA LEU A 144 6.07 7.71 12.08
C LEU A 144 7.38 8.37 12.54
N GLU A 145 8.08 7.75 13.49
CA GLU A 145 9.38 8.22 13.98
C GLU A 145 10.51 8.02 12.94
N ASN A 146 10.45 6.94 12.16
CA ASN A 146 11.44 6.62 11.14
C ASN A 146 10.79 6.22 9.79
N PRO A 147 10.33 7.20 8.99
CA PRO A 147 9.48 6.93 7.83
C PRO A 147 10.20 6.39 6.61
N ASN A 148 11.54 6.29 6.64
CA ASN A 148 12.36 5.98 5.48
C ASN A 148 13.12 4.65 5.62
N THR A 149 12.66 3.72 6.47
CA THR A 149 13.26 2.38 6.54
C THR A 149 13.13 1.65 5.20
N GLN A 150 14.01 0.68 4.97
CA GLN A 150 13.96 -0.15 3.76
C GLN A 150 12.62 -0.89 3.62
N ASP A 151 12.07 -1.39 4.73
CA ASP A 151 10.77 -2.07 4.76
C ASP A 151 9.62 -1.16 4.28
N ILE A 152 9.54 0.06 4.84
CA ILE A 152 8.52 1.06 4.45
C ILE A 152 8.67 1.42 2.97
N ASN A 153 9.90 1.61 2.50
CA ASN A 153 10.16 1.93 1.10
C ASN A 153 9.83 0.77 0.16
N ASN A 154 10.04 -0.49 0.58
CA ASN A 154 9.64 -1.67 -0.18
C ASN A 154 8.11 -1.75 -0.29
N TYR A 155 7.39 -1.63 0.82
CA TYR A 155 5.93 -1.64 0.85
C TYR A 155 5.34 -0.51 -0.02
N LYS A 156 5.85 0.73 0.11
CA LYS A 156 5.45 1.86 -0.73
C LYS A 156 5.71 1.62 -2.22
N SER A 157 6.86 1.04 -2.56
CA SER A 157 7.21 0.73 -3.94
C SER A 157 6.34 -0.38 -4.53
N ALA A 158 5.95 -1.37 -3.72
CA ALA A 158 5.02 -2.42 -4.09
C ALA A 158 3.65 -1.85 -4.44
N VAL A 159 3.08 -0.98 -3.61
CA VAL A 159 1.79 -0.35 -3.90
C VAL A 159 1.86 0.53 -5.16
N LYS A 160 2.92 1.33 -5.31
CA LYS A 160 3.12 2.13 -6.53
C LYS A 160 3.22 1.26 -7.79
N TRP A 161 3.86 0.10 -7.70
CA TRP A 161 3.90 -0.86 -8.80
C TRP A 161 2.50 -1.39 -9.12
N ILE A 162 1.73 -1.87 -8.13
CA ILE A 162 0.36 -2.34 -8.32
C ILE A 162 -0.51 -1.25 -8.97
N LYS A 163 -0.44 -0.01 -8.46
CA LYS A 163 -1.15 1.13 -9.04
C LYS A 163 -0.79 1.33 -10.51
N SER A 164 0.48 1.26 -10.87
CA SER A 164 0.92 1.40 -12.27
C SER A 164 0.35 0.30 -13.17
N GLN A 165 0.12 -0.91 -12.65
CA GLN A 165 -0.52 -1.99 -13.41
C GLN A 165 -2.02 -1.73 -13.60
N ILE A 166 -2.71 -1.32 -12.54
CA ILE A 166 -4.14 -0.94 -12.60
C ILE A 166 -4.37 0.20 -13.59
N GLU A 167 -3.43 1.15 -13.68
CA GLU A 167 -3.53 2.32 -14.57
C GLU A 167 -3.02 2.05 -16.00
N SER A 168 -2.37 0.90 -16.24
CA SER A 168 -1.82 0.56 -17.56
C SER A 168 -2.90 0.28 -18.62
N ASP A 169 -4.08 -0.18 -18.19
CA ASP A 169 -5.24 -0.45 -19.03
C ASP A 169 -6.51 -0.27 -18.20
N LYS A 170 -7.49 0.49 -18.72
CA LYS A 170 -8.75 0.77 -18.02
C LYS A 170 -9.49 -0.50 -17.61
N LYS A 171 -9.35 -1.61 -18.35
CA LYS A 171 -10.01 -2.88 -17.99
C LYS A 171 -9.61 -3.36 -16.59
N TYR A 172 -8.38 -3.08 -16.14
CA TYR A 172 -7.88 -3.55 -14.84
C TYR A 172 -8.52 -2.85 -13.64
N GLN A 173 -9.25 -1.75 -13.88
CA GLN A 173 -10.03 -1.06 -12.85
C GLN A 173 -11.39 -1.73 -12.60
N SER A 174 -11.81 -2.66 -13.45
CA SER A 174 -13.15 -3.28 -13.38
C SER A 174 -13.16 -4.79 -13.62
N ASP A 175 -12.05 -5.40 -14.04
CA ASP A 175 -11.95 -6.85 -14.22
C ASP A 175 -11.52 -7.58 -12.94
N ASP A 176 -11.46 -8.90 -13.01
CA ASP A 176 -11.09 -9.78 -11.90
C ASP A 176 -9.56 -9.95 -11.73
N THR A 177 -8.74 -9.19 -12.45
CA THR A 177 -7.28 -9.31 -12.37
C THR A 177 -6.77 -8.71 -11.05
N ARG A 178 -6.13 -9.52 -10.21
CA ARG A 178 -5.35 -9.07 -9.07
C ARG A 178 -3.88 -8.95 -9.46
N PHE A 179 -3.25 -7.81 -9.20
CA PHE A 179 -1.81 -7.67 -9.20
C PHE A 179 -1.27 -7.81 -7.78
N TRP A 180 -0.13 -8.47 -7.63
CA TRP A 180 0.46 -8.73 -6.33
C TRP A 180 1.97 -8.50 -6.34
N VAL A 181 2.51 -8.21 -5.16
CA VAL A 181 3.94 -8.16 -4.87
C VAL A 181 4.14 -8.87 -3.55
N ASP A 182 5.14 -9.74 -3.48
CA ASP A 182 5.52 -10.40 -2.24
C ASP A 182 6.23 -9.39 -1.31
N VAL A 183 5.50 -8.97 -0.27
CA VAL A 183 6.00 -8.11 0.80
C VAL A 183 5.88 -8.88 2.10
N VAL A 184 6.99 -8.97 2.84
CA VAL A 184 7.05 -9.69 4.12
C VAL A 184 6.03 -9.09 5.09
N ALA A 185 5.26 -9.92 5.81
CA ALA A 185 4.34 -9.44 6.84
C ALA A 185 5.09 -8.97 8.10
N ILE A 186 4.50 -8.03 8.84
CA ILE A 186 4.99 -7.56 10.16
C ILE A 186 3.88 -7.56 11.21
#